data_AF-A0A4P5Y8U9-F1
#
_entry.id   AF-A0A4P5Y8U9-F1
#
_cell.length_a   1.000
_cell.length_b   1.000
_cell.length_c   1.000
_cell.angle_alpha   90.00
_cell.angle_beta   90.00
_cell.angle_gamma   90.00
#
_symmetry.space_group_name_H-M   'P 1'
#
loop_
_entity.id
_entity.type
_entity.pdbx_description
1 polymer ?
#
loop_
_entity_poly.entity_id
_entity_poly.type
_entity_poly.pdbx_seq_one_letter_code
_entity_poly.pdbx_strand_id
1 'polypeptide(L)'
;MVTKGAILNEIAIYLTEKGIAPPRKMGWRPAAVHSLLSQERLVGLLVDRVTFDACHQALEARSCPARPVGGVRLACQGRSERVWPLANLARCAFCGSTLFGYSSKGRRGGVHPYLRCTNKTKKLCKAPDLPAKAWEHAVCTALEMVLVDDGPYARRLNALTIELERRPGNQQEELSAVAKERDAVQGRIQRLIDLAEAGDAPVVGSLTGSRAWNRRLRSSN
;
A
#
# COMPACT_ATOMS: atom_id res chain seq x y z
N MET A 1 -2.01 -33.55 0.88
CA MET A 1 -2.68 -33.18 -0.38
C MET A 1 -2.15 -31.87 -0.94
N VAL A 2 -2.19 -30.77 -0.16
CA VAL A 2 -1.66 -29.46 -0.58
C VAL A 2 -0.16 -29.52 -0.95
N THR A 3 0.66 -30.18 -0.12
CA THR A 3 2.10 -30.37 -0.38
C THR A 3 2.43 -31.31 -1.55
N LYS A 4 1.45 -32.07 -2.05
CA LYS A 4 1.57 -32.95 -3.22
C LYS A 4 1.12 -32.26 -4.52
N GLY A 5 0.79 -30.96 -4.47
CA GLY A 5 0.38 -30.18 -5.63
C GLY A 5 -1.07 -30.38 -6.09
N ALA A 6 -1.94 -30.96 -5.24
CA ALA A 6 -3.35 -31.17 -5.56
C ALA A 6 -4.08 -29.86 -5.89
N ILE A 7 -5.04 -29.92 -6.81
CA ILE A 7 -5.79 -28.74 -7.25
C ILE A 7 -6.74 -28.31 -6.12
N LEU A 8 -6.95 -27.00 -5.94
CA LEU A 8 -7.85 -26.47 -4.90
C LEU A 8 -9.26 -27.06 -4.95
N ASN A 9 -9.71 -27.49 -6.12
CA ASN A 9 -11.00 -28.14 -6.31
C ASN A 9 -11.02 -29.58 -5.75
N GLU A 10 -9.95 -30.33 -5.96
CA GLU A 10 -9.79 -31.69 -5.40
C GLU A 10 -9.74 -31.64 -3.86
N ILE A 11 -9.06 -30.61 -3.32
CA ILE A 11 -9.02 -30.38 -1.87
C ILE A 11 -10.43 -30.05 -1.34
N ALA A 12 -11.19 -29.21 -2.06
CA ALA A 12 -12.56 -28.87 -1.65
C ALA A 12 -13.49 -30.10 -1.68
N ILE A 13 -13.38 -30.94 -2.70
CA ILE A 13 -14.12 -32.21 -2.82
C ILE A 13 -13.74 -33.14 -1.66
N TYR A 14 -12.43 -33.36 -1.45
CA TYR A 14 -11.93 -34.20 -0.37
C TYR A 14 -12.42 -33.75 1.02
N LEU A 15 -12.39 -32.44 1.29
CA LEU A 15 -12.87 -31.89 2.58
C LEU A 15 -14.38 -32.06 2.74
N THR A 16 -15.13 -32.03 1.64
CA THR A 16 -16.57 -32.28 1.62
C THR A 16 -16.88 -33.76 1.84
N GLU A 17 -16.17 -34.66 1.17
CA GLU A 17 -16.29 -36.12 1.31
C GLU A 17 -15.91 -36.58 2.73
N LYS A 18 -14.93 -35.92 3.35
CA LYS A 18 -14.53 -36.17 4.74
C LYS A 18 -15.49 -35.55 5.78
N GLY A 19 -16.53 -34.84 5.34
CA GLY A 19 -17.53 -34.25 6.23
C GLY A 19 -17.02 -33.12 7.12
N ILE A 20 -15.88 -32.51 6.76
CA ILE A 20 -15.29 -31.44 7.57
C ILE A 20 -16.13 -30.18 7.40
N ALA A 21 -16.52 -29.54 8.50
CA ALA A 21 -17.31 -28.32 8.44
C ALA A 21 -16.47 -27.14 7.87
N PRO A 22 -16.97 -26.43 6.85
CA PRO A 22 -16.29 -25.25 6.33
C PRO A 22 -16.33 -24.09 7.34
N PRO A 23 -15.33 -23.19 7.34
CA PRO A 23 -15.27 -22.04 8.25
C PRO A 23 -16.41 -21.03 8.04
N ARG A 24 -17.14 -21.12 6.92
CA ARG A 24 -18.38 -20.37 6.65
C ARG A 24 -19.45 -21.37 6.20
N LYS A 25 -20.72 -21.11 6.52
CA LYS A 25 -21.88 -21.99 6.22
C LYS A 25 -22.17 -22.29 4.73
N MET A 26 -21.24 -21.96 3.82
CA MET A 26 -21.45 -21.98 2.35
C MET A 26 -20.64 -23.09 1.63
N GLY A 27 -20.34 -24.19 2.31
CA GLY A 27 -19.63 -25.36 1.75
C GLY A 27 -18.14 -25.13 1.51
N TRP A 28 -17.38 -26.20 1.27
CA TRP A 28 -15.99 -26.09 0.79
C TRP A 28 -16.00 -25.72 -0.69
N ARG A 29 -15.45 -24.55 -1.00
CA ARG A 29 -15.24 -24.07 -2.37
C ARG A 29 -13.75 -23.77 -2.57
N PRO A 30 -13.23 -23.78 -3.81
CA PRO A 30 -11.83 -23.45 -4.08
C PRO A 30 -11.40 -22.11 -3.48
N ALA A 31 -12.29 -21.10 -3.51
CA ALA A 31 -12.05 -19.79 -2.90
C ALA A 31 -11.98 -19.84 -1.36
N ALA A 32 -12.75 -20.73 -0.71
CA ALA A 32 -12.71 -20.92 0.74
C ALA A 32 -11.42 -21.64 1.16
N VAL A 33 -11.00 -22.65 0.40
CA VAL A 33 -9.71 -23.35 0.59
C VAL A 33 -8.55 -22.37 0.40
N HIS A 34 -8.56 -21.57 -0.67
CA HIS A 34 -7.55 -20.53 -0.90
C HIS A 34 -7.50 -19.53 0.26
N SER A 35 -8.66 -19.00 0.67
CA SER A 35 -8.72 -18.04 1.78
C SER A 35 -8.24 -18.64 3.10
N LEU A 36 -8.41 -19.95 3.31
CA LEU A 36 -7.89 -20.64 4.49
C LEU A 36 -6.38 -20.78 4.41
N LEU A 37 -5.84 -21.27 3.29
CA LEU A 37 -4.39 -21.47 3.11
C LEU A 37 -3.61 -20.14 3.07
N SER A 38 -4.26 -19.05 2.67
CA SER A 38 -3.65 -17.71 2.64
C SER A 38 -3.73 -16.97 3.99
N GLN A 39 -4.38 -17.54 5.01
CA GLN A 39 -4.46 -16.91 6.32
C GLN A 39 -3.12 -17.00 7.04
N GLU A 40 -2.46 -15.85 7.22
CA GLU A 40 -1.16 -15.74 7.93
C GLU A 40 -1.16 -16.39 9.32
N ARG A 41 -2.32 -16.39 10.01
CA ARG A 41 -2.50 -17.07 11.30
C ARG A 41 -2.42 -18.60 11.25
N LEU A 42 -2.74 -19.22 10.10
CA LEU A 42 -2.61 -20.67 9.87
C LEU A 42 -1.22 -21.03 9.34
N VAL A 43 -0.47 -20.02 8.88
CA VAL A 43 0.93 -20.09 8.47
C VAL A 43 1.88 -19.79 9.65
N GLY A 44 1.34 -19.51 10.85
CA GLY A 44 2.11 -19.06 12.01
C GLY A 44 3.34 -19.91 12.29
N LEU A 45 4.53 -19.30 12.13
CA LEU A 45 5.86 -19.68 12.68
C LEU A 45 6.15 -21.19 12.68
N LEU A 46 6.91 -21.82 11.79
CA LEU A 46 8.12 -21.44 11.08
C LEU A 46 8.15 -22.32 9.83
N VAL A 47 8.02 -21.75 8.63
CA VAL A 47 8.31 -22.49 7.39
C VAL A 47 9.81 -22.36 7.17
N ASP A 48 10.51 -23.50 7.08
CA ASP A 48 11.93 -23.48 6.70
C ASP A 48 12.12 -22.68 5.40
N ARG A 49 13.19 -21.89 5.34
CA ARG A 49 13.40 -20.92 4.27
C ARG A 49 13.43 -21.57 2.90
N VAL A 50 13.95 -22.80 2.80
CA VAL A 50 13.95 -23.56 1.55
C VAL A 50 12.53 -23.88 1.09
N THR A 51 11.64 -24.21 2.02
CA THR A 51 10.22 -24.49 1.72
C THR A 51 9.47 -23.22 1.35
N PHE A 52 9.77 -22.10 2.03
CA PHE A 52 9.20 -20.79 1.69
C PHE A 52 9.61 -20.37 0.27
N ASP A 53 10.91 -20.44 -0.04
CA ASP A 53 11.47 -20.06 -1.33
C ASP A 53 10.95 -20.97 -2.46
N ALA A 54 10.86 -22.29 -2.22
CA ALA A 54 10.33 -23.22 -3.21
C ALA A 54 8.83 -22.99 -3.50
N CYS A 55 8.03 -22.68 -2.48
CA CYS A 55 6.64 -22.30 -2.67
C CYS A 55 6.50 -20.98 -3.43
N HIS A 56 7.33 -19.98 -3.11
CA HIS A 56 7.32 -18.69 -3.79
C HIS A 56 7.72 -18.80 -5.26
N GLN A 57 8.81 -19.53 -5.57
CA GLN A 57 9.23 -19.80 -6.94
C GLN A 57 8.18 -20.57 -7.73
N ALA A 58 7.53 -21.57 -7.12
CA ALA A 58 6.46 -22.31 -7.78
C ALA A 58 5.21 -21.45 -8.05
N LEU A 59 4.92 -20.47 -7.20
CA LEU A 59 3.84 -19.50 -7.40
C LEU A 59 4.19 -18.48 -8.48
N GLU A 60 5.43 -17.98 -8.51
CA GLU A 60 5.93 -17.06 -9.54
C GLU A 60 6.00 -17.72 -10.91
N ALA A 61 6.45 -18.97 -11.00
CA ALA A 61 6.45 -19.74 -12.24
C ALA A 61 5.03 -20.01 -12.79
N ARG A 62 4.02 -20.01 -11.91
CA ARG A 62 2.60 -20.14 -12.26
C ARG A 62 1.89 -18.79 -12.41
N SER A 63 2.62 -17.69 -12.24
CA SER A 63 2.09 -16.35 -12.37
C SER A 63 1.63 -16.13 -13.80
N CYS A 64 0.35 -15.85 -13.98
CA CYS A 64 -0.21 -15.59 -15.28
C CYS A 64 0.22 -14.18 -15.71
N PRO A 65 0.76 -13.98 -16.93
CA PRO A 65 1.15 -12.65 -17.42
C PRO A 65 0.01 -11.62 -17.35
N ALA A 66 -1.24 -12.10 -17.39
CA ALA A 66 -2.44 -11.27 -17.30
C ALA A 66 -2.85 -10.85 -15.88
N ARG A 67 -2.19 -11.35 -14.82
CA ARG A 67 -2.54 -11.03 -13.43
C ARG A 67 -1.30 -11.14 -12.50
N PRO A 68 -0.50 -10.07 -12.37
CA PRO A 68 0.58 -10.04 -11.41
C PRO A 68 0.04 -10.03 -9.97
N VAL A 69 0.69 -10.80 -9.09
CA VAL A 69 0.46 -10.82 -7.64
C VAL A 69 1.49 -9.88 -7.01
N GLY A 70 1.05 -8.86 -6.27
CA GLY A 70 1.95 -7.82 -5.75
C GLY A 70 1.40 -6.40 -5.72
N GLY A 71 0.10 -6.21 -5.94
CA GLY A 71 -0.59 -5.00 -5.51
C GLY A 71 -0.44 -3.77 -6.39
N VAL A 72 -1.09 -3.77 -7.56
CA VAL A 72 -2.14 -2.79 -7.89
C VAL A 72 -3.02 -3.48 -8.92
N ARG A 73 -4.24 -3.88 -8.52
CA ARG A 73 -5.29 -4.13 -9.50
C ARG A 73 -5.66 -2.77 -10.06
N LEU A 74 -5.25 -2.43 -11.28
CA LEU A 74 -6.13 -1.61 -12.12
C LEU A 74 -7.35 -2.50 -12.40
N ALA A 75 -8.34 -2.37 -11.53
CA ALA A 75 -9.59 -3.08 -11.60
C ALA A 75 -10.37 -2.59 -12.83
N CYS A 76 -10.03 -3.06 -14.03
CA CYS A 76 -10.81 -2.84 -15.24
C CYS A 76 -10.45 -3.85 -16.34
N GLN A 77 -10.58 -5.17 -16.08
CA GLN A 77 -10.97 -6.05 -17.19
C GLN A 77 -12.46 -5.76 -17.45
N GLY A 78 -12.70 -4.84 -18.39
CA GLY A 78 -14.01 -4.30 -18.70
C GLY A 78 -14.91 -5.31 -19.43
N ARG A 79 -16.22 -5.25 -19.15
CA ARG A 79 -17.29 -5.93 -19.90
C ARG A 79 -17.52 -5.33 -21.30
N SER A 80 -16.54 -4.59 -21.83
CA SER A 80 -16.64 -3.84 -23.08
C SER A 80 -15.28 -3.83 -23.77
N GLU A 81 -15.30 -4.04 -25.09
CA GLU A 81 -14.12 -3.99 -25.96
C GLU A 81 -13.50 -2.58 -26.05
N ARG A 82 -14.29 -1.54 -25.78
CA ARG A 82 -13.83 -0.14 -25.74
C ARG A 82 -12.96 0.13 -24.51
N VAL A 83 -11.80 0.75 -24.72
CA VAL A 83 -11.00 1.36 -23.66
C VAL A 83 -11.68 2.63 -23.16
N TRP A 84 -11.83 2.76 -21.84
CA TRP A 84 -12.46 3.91 -21.20
C TRP A 84 -11.42 4.72 -20.40
N PRO A 85 -10.70 5.66 -21.03
CA PRO A 85 -9.57 6.34 -20.40
C PRO A 85 -9.97 7.12 -19.13
N LEU A 86 -11.21 7.62 -19.08
CA LEU A 86 -11.73 8.43 -17.98
C LEU A 86 -12.70 7.67 -17.06
N ALA A 87 -12.90 6.36 -17.29
CA ALA A 87 -13.74 5.57 -16.39
C ALA A 87 -13.13 5.55 -14.99
N ASN A 88 -13.98 5.66 -13.98
CA ASN A 88 -13.61 5.73 -12.57
C ASN A 88 -12.86 6.99 -12.10
N LEU A 89 -12.35 7.82 -13.03
CA LEU A 89 -11.75 9.13 -12.73
C LEU A 89 -12.80 10.24 -12.74
N ALA A 90 -13.69 10.22 -13.73
CA ALA A 90 -14.71 11.26 -13.88
C ALA A 90 -15.80 11.18 -12.78
N ARG A 91 -16.26 12.34 -12.31
CA ARG A 91 -17.28 12.48 -11.26
C ARG A 91 -18.56 13.10 -11.82
N CYS A 92 -19.70 12.65 -11.31
CA CYS A 92 -21.01 13.18 -11.66
C CYS A 92 -21.19 14.56 -11.02
N ALA A 93 -21.43 15.59 -11.83
CA ALA A 93 -21.69 16.94 -11.33
C ALA A 93 -22.94 17.03 -10.43
N PHE A 94 -23.91 16.13 -10.60
CA PHE A 94 -25.16 16.17 -9.83
C PHE A 94 -25.05 15.54 -8.44
N CYS A 95 -24.35 14.41 -8.29
CA CYS A 95 -24.32 13.65 -7.02
C CYS A 95 -22.92 13.28 -6.54
N GLY A 96 -21.85 13.74 -7.21
CA GLY A 96 -20.46 13.46 -6.86
C GLY A 96 -20.02 11.99 -7.06
N SER A 97 -20.94 11.09 -7.39
CA SER A 97 -20.63 9.69 -7.62
C SER A 97 -19.78 9.50 -8.89
N THR A 98 -19.03 8.41 -8.91
CA THR A 98 -18.13 8.07 -10.01
C THR A 98 -18.89 7.72 -11.30
N LEU A 99 -18.33 8.13 -12.45
CA LEU A 99 -18.83 7.76 -13.77
C LEU A 99 -18.11 6.52 -14.31
N PHE A 100 -18.86 5.65 -14.99
CA PHE A 100 -18.35 4.43 -15.63
C PHE A 100 -18.80 4.34 -17.09
N GLY A 101 -18.07 3.54 -17.89
CA GLY A 101 -18.38 3.32 -19.30
C GLY A 101 -19.68 2.55 -19.51
N TYR A 102 -20.56 3.08 -20.36
CA TYR A 102 -21.84 2.48 -20.70
C TYR A 102 -22.09 2.60 -22.21
N SER A 103 -22.49 1.51 -22.85
CA SER A 103 -22.83 1.51 -24.27
C SER A 103 -24.31 1.24 -24.47
N SER A 104 -24.96 2.04 -25.32
CA SER A 104 -26.36 1.83 -25.71
C SER A 104 -26.45 1.50 -27.19
N LYS A 105 -27.33 0.57 -27.58
CA LYS A 105 -27.62 0.25 -28.98
C LYS A 105 -28.74 1.16 -29.48
N GLY A 106 -28.48 1.90 -30.55
CA GLY A 106 -29.47 2.72 -31.24
C GLY A 106 -30.43 1.87 -32.08
N ARG A 107 -31.52 2.49 -32.54
CA ARG A 107 -32.55 1.81 -33.38
C ARG A 107 -32.00 1.21 -34.67
N ARG A 108 -30.92 1.77 -35.22
CA ARG A 108 -30.24 1.28 -36.45
C ARG A 108 -29.08 0.32 -36.16
N GLY A 109 -28.99 -0.22 -34.94
CA GLY A 109 -27.94 -1.16 -34.54
C GLY A 109 -26.59 -0.53 -34.14
N GLY A 110 -26.41 0.78 -34.34
CA GLY A 110 -25.19 1.50 -33.93
C GLY A 110 -24.98 1.48 -32.42
N VAL A 111 -23.75 1.22 -31.97
CA VAL A 111 -23.37 1.27 -30.56
C VAL A 111 -22.86 2.68 -30.23
N HIS A 112 -23.53 3.34 -29.29
CA HIS A 112 -23.18 4.68 -28.83
C HIS A 112 -22.56 4.63 -27.43
N PRO A 113 -21.31 5.05 -27.24
CA PRO A 113 -20.64 5.06 -25.95
C PRO A 113 -20.99 6.31 -25.13
N TYR A 114 -21.28 6.10 -23.85
CA TYR A 114 -21.61 7.12 -22.86
C TYR A 114 -20.87 6.87 -21.55
N LEU A 115 -20.71 7.92 -20.75
CA LEU A 115 -20.34 7.83 -19.34
C LEU A 115 -21.61 7.93 -18.50
N ARG A 116 -21.87 6.91 -17.68
CA ARG A 116 -23.05 6.83 -16.81
C ARG A 116 -22.64 6.95 -15.34
N CYS A 117 -23.44 7.66 -14.57
CA CYS A 117 -23.29 7.76 -13.12
C CYS A 117 -23.63 6.42 -12.43
N THR A 118 -22.77 5.99 -11.50
CA THR A 118 -22.97 4.75 -10.72
C THR A 118 -24.29 4.77 -9.94
N ASN A 119 -24.67 5.92 -9.38
CA ASN A 119 -25.92 6.08 -8.63
C ASN A 119 -27.17 6.13 -9.53
N LYS A 120 -27.02 6.42 -10.84
CA LYS A 120 -28.14 6.36 -11.79
C LYS A 120 -28.59 4.91 -12.01
N THR A 121 -27.66 3.96 -12.05
CA THR A 121 -27.97 2.52 -12.12
C THR A 121 -28.81 2.07 -10.91
N LYS A 122 -28.59 2.71 -9.75
CA LYS A 122 -29.37 2.49 -8.52
C LYS A 122 -30.62 3.37 -8.40
N LYS A 123 -30.97 4.14 -9.44
CA LYS A 123 -32.07 5.13 -9.46
C LYS A 123 -31.97 6.23 -8.38
N LEU A 124 -30.78 6.44 -7.82
CA LEU A 124 -30.50 7.48 -6.82
C LEU A 124 -30.07 8.82 -7.44
N CYS A 125 -29.75 8.83 -8.74
CA CYS A 125 -29.33 10.03 -9.47
C CYS A 125 -30.10 10.14 -10.79
N LYS A 126 -30.52 11.37 -11.13
CA LYS A 126 -31.27 11.68 -12.35
C LYS A 126 -30.41 12.31 -13.47
N ALA A 127 -29.09 12.39 -13.28
CA ALA A 127 -28.20 12.99 -14.27
C ALA A 127 -28.31 12.29 -15.64
N PRO A 128 -28.25 13.03 -16.76
CA PRO A 128 -28.23 12.42 -18.09
C PRO A 128 -26.94 11.60 -18.30
N ASP A 129 -26.99 10.67 -19.26
CA ASP A 129 -25.78 9.95 -19.67
C ASP A 129 -24.95 10.87 -20.55
N LEU A 130 -23.65 10.96 -20.26
CA LEU A 130 -22.77 11.92 -20.91
C LEU A 130 -22.14 11.30 -22.17
N PRO A 131 -22.18 11.94 -23.35
CA PRO A 131 -21.56 11.40 -24.56
C PRO A 131 -20.04 11.22 -24.38
N ALA A 132 -19.57 9.97 -24.43
CA ALA A 132 -18.18 9.66 -24.07
C ALA A 132 -17.17 10.34 -25.00
N LYS A 133 -17.43 10.32 -26.32
CA LYS A 133 -16.53 10.91 -27.32
C LYS A 133 -16.35 12.41 -27.15
N ALA A 134 -17.46 13.15 -27.00
CA ALA A 134 -17.41 14.60 -26.84
C ALA A 134 -16.71 15.00 -25.54
N TRP A 135 -16.98 14.26 -24.47
CA TRP A 135 -16.34 14.52 -23.19
C TRP A 135 -14.84 14.22 -23.19
N GLU A 136 -14.44 13.07 -23.72
CA GLU A 136 -13.03 12.69 -23.84
C GLU A 136 -12.26 13.69 -24.70
N HIS A 137 -12.85 14.15 -25.81
CA HIS A 137 -12.23 15.19 -26.64
C HIS A 137 -12.03 16.49 -25.85
N ALA A 138 -13.05 16.97 -25.13
CA ALA A 138 -12.93 18.17 -24.30
C ALA A 138 -11.84 18.03 -23.22
N VAL A 139 -11.70 16.85 -22.62
CA VAL A 139 -10.64 16.58 -21.64
C VAL A 139 -9.27 16.58 -22.31
N CYS A 140 -9.10 15.96 -23.48
CA CYS A 140 -7.84 16.00 -24.22
C CYS A 140 -7.45 17.44 -24.58
N THR A 141 -8.37 18.25 -25.10
CA THR A 141 -8.11 19.66 -25.42
C THR A 141 -7.73 20.47 -24.18
N ALA A 142 -8.39 20.23 -23.04
CA ALA A 142 -8.04 20.89 -21.80
C ALA A 142 -6.65 20.46 -21.30
N LEU A 143 -6.30 19.18 -21.43
CA LEU A 143 -4.97 18.68 -21.09
C LEU A 143 -3.90 19.27 -21.99
N GLU A 144 -4.15 19.38 -23.29
CA GLU A 144 -3.24 20.04 -24.24
C GLU A 144 -2.92 21.46 -23.78
N MET A 145 -3.94 22.28 -23.47
CA MET A 145 -3.73 23.65 -22.96
C MET A 145 -2.90 23.72 -21.68
N VAL A 146 -2.99 22.72 -20.82
CA VAL A 146 -2.26 22.65 -19.55
C VAL A 146 -0.82 22.18 -19.76
N LEU A 147 -0.59 21.30 -20.73
CA LEU A 147 0.66 20.62 -21.00
C LEU A 147 1.55 21.29 -22.07
N VAL A 148 1.04 22.27 -22.83
CA VAL A 148 1.89 23.08 -23.73
C VAL A 148 3.07 23.66 -22.95
N ASP A 149 4.25 23.74 -23.58
CA ASP A 149 5.39 24.49 -23.03
C ASP A 149 4.92 25.91 -22.66
N ASP A 150 5.23 26.34 -21.43
CA ASP A 150 4.70 27.55 -20.76
C ASP A 150 3.24 27.53 -20.27
N GLY A 151 2.58 26.38 -20.33
CA GLY A 151 1.31 26.12 -19.65
C GLY A 151 1.41 26.33 -18.13
N PRO A 152 0.29 26.57 -17.42
CA PRO A 152 0.30 26.79 -15.98
C PRO A 152 0.87 25.59 -15.21
N TYR A 153 0.69 24.37 -15.72
CA TYR A 153 1.26 23.16 -15.13
C TYR A 153 2.77 23.05 -15.40
N ALA A 154 3.23 23.29 -16.63
CA ALA A 154 4.66 23.31 -16.95
C ALA A 154 5.40 24.34 -16.07
N ARG A 155 4.85 25.55 -15.92
CA ARG A 155 5.38 26.58 -15.02
C ARG A 155 5.41 26.13 -13.56
N ARG A 156 4.35 25.49 -13.07
CA ARG A 156 4.29 24.99 -11.68
C ARG A 156 5.25 23.84 -11.44
N LEU A 157 5.38 22.92 -12.40
CA LEU A 157 6.31 21.81 -12.32
C LEU A 157 7.76 22.32 -12.28
N ASN A 158 8.12 23.26 -13.15
CA ASN A 158 9.43 23.90 -13.14
C ASN A 158 9.72 24.61 -11.82
N ALA A 159 8.75 25.34 -11.26
CA ALA A 159 8.89 25.96 -9.94
C ALA A 159 9.14 24.94 -8.82
N LEU A 160 8.40 23.83 -8.82
CA LEU A 160 8.59 22.74 -7.85
C LEU A 160 9.94 22.04 -8.03
N THR A 161 10.41 21.83 -9.26
CA THR A 161 11.73 21.26 -9.53
C THR A 161 12.83 22.15 -8.96
N ILE A 162 12.76 23.47 -9.21
CA ILE A 162 13.71 24.44 -8.63
C ILE A 162 13.67 24.42 -7.10
N GLU A 163 12.48 24.33 -6.48
CA GLU A 163 12.36 24.21 -5.02
C GLU A 163 12.98 22.91 -4.50
N LEU A 164 12.76 21.79 -5.18
CA LEU A 164 13.32 20.49 -4.79
C LEU A 164 14.84 20.46 -4.94
N GLU A 165 15.39 21.06 -5.99
CA GLU A 165 16.84 21.19 -6.20
C GLU A 165 17.52 22.08 -5.15
N ARG A 166 16.80 23.01 -4.52
CA ARG A 166 17.32 23.85 -3.42
C ARG A 166 17.35 23.13 -2.07
N ARG A 167 16.50 22.13 -1.83
CA ARG A 167 16.43 21.37 -0.56
C ARG A 167 17.66 20.52 -0.22
N PRO A 168 18.35 19.82 -1.14
CA PRO A 168 19.48 18.96 -0.79
C PRO A 168 20.64 19.73 -0.18
N GLY A 169 20.86 21.01 -0.52
CA GLY A 169 21.90 21.83 0.09
C GLY A 169 21.75 21.90 1.62
N ASN A 170 20.55 22.26 2.08
CA ASN A 170 20.27 22.42 3.51
C ASN A 170 20.22 21.06 4.24
N GLN A 171 19.63 20.03 3.61
CA GLN A 171 19.50 18.71 4.25
C GLN A 171 20.85 17.99 4.39
N GLN A 172 21.74 18.12 3.40
CA GLN A 172 23.08 17.54 3.46
C GLN A 172 23.93 18.21 4.55
N GLU A 173 23.81 19.53 4.70
CA GLU A 173 24.48 20.29 5.77
C GLU A 173 23.98 19.88 7.16
N GLU A 174 22.66 19.79 7.36
CA GLU A 174 22.05 19.33 8.62
C GLU A 174 22.48 17.90 8.98
N LEU A 175 22.43 16.96 8.01
CA LEU A 175 22.88 15.58 8.22
C LEU A 175 24.36 15.51 8.58
N SER A 176 25.20 16.36 7.96
CA SER A 176 26.62 16.42 8.27
C SER A 176 26.91 16.96 9.68
N ALA A 177 26.11 17.91 10.15
CA ALA A 177 26.22 18.46 11.50
C ALA A 177 25.81 17.42 12.55
N VAL A 178 24.68 16.75 12.35
CA VAL A 178 24.19 15.68 13.24
C VAL A 178 25.16 14.49 13.28
N ALA A 179 25.77 14.13 12.14
CA ALA A 179 26.78 13.08 12.09
C ALA A 179 28.03 13.43 12.93
N LYS A 180 28.52 14.68 12.84
CA LYS A 180 29.65 15.15 13.66
C LYS A 180 29.32 15.14 15.15
N GLU A 181 28.11 15.53 15.54
CA GLU A 181 27.68 15.47 16.94
C GLU A 181 27.62 14.03 17.46
N ARG A 182 27.06 13.11 16.67
CA ARG A 182 27.03 11.66 16.99
C ARG A 182 28.43 11.12 17.21
N ASP A 183 29.36 11.40 16.29
CA ASP A 183 30.72 10.87 16.35
C ASP A 183 31.48 11.44 17.57
N ALA A 184 31.24 12.72 17.91
CA ALA A 184 31.79 13.33 19.12
C ALA A 184 31.24 12.74 20.43
N VAL A 185 29.97 12.30 20.44
CA VAL A 185 29.37 11.60 21.59
C VAL A 185 29.90 10.17 21.68
N GLN A 186 29.97 9.44 20.56
CA GLN A 186 30.55 8.09 20.52
C GLN A 186 32.01 8.08 20.97
N GLY A 187 32.81 9.05 20.54
CA GLY A 187 34.19 9.20 21.00
C GLY A 187 34.30 9.48 22.50
N ARG A 188 33.34 10.20 23.09
CA ARG A 188 33.28 10.40 24.56
C ARG A 188 32.90 9.11 25.29
N ILE A 189 31.94 8.35 24.76
CA ILE A 189 31.56 7.04 25.31
C ILE A 189 32.75 6.07 25.27
N GLN A 190 33.45 5.99 24.14
CA GLN A 190 34.60 5.10 24.00
C GLN A 190 35.68 5.43 25.03
N ARG A 191 36.03 6.72 25.20
CA ARG A 191 36.98 7.12 26.24
C ARG A 191 36.54 6.72 27.65
N LEU A 192 35.24 6.78 27.95
CA LEU A 192 34.72 6.35 29.26
C LEU A 192 34.81 4.83 29.44
N ILE A 193 34.60 4.06 28.36
CA ILE A 193 34.79 2.61 28.35
C ILE A 193 36.28 2.28 28.58
N ASP A 194 37.17 2.93 27.84
CA ASP A 194 38.62 2.72 27.94
C ASP A 194 39.13 3.03 29.37
N LEU A 195 38.64 4.10 30.01
CA LEU A 195 38.96 4.44 31.40
C LEU A 195 38.40 3.41 32.40
N ALA A 196 37.22 2.86 32.14
CA ALA A 196 36.63 1.81 32.98
C ALA A 196 37.39 0.49 32.86
N GLU A 197 37.83 0.12 31.66
CA GLU A 197 38.65 -1.06 31.39
C GLU A 197 40.06 -0.94 31.97
N ALA A 198 40.65 0.27 31.93
CA ALA A 198 41.95 0.56 32.53
C ALA A 198 41.93 0.58 34.08
N GLY A 199 40.75 0.54 34.70
CA GLY A 199 40.60 0.62 36.16
C GLY A 199 40.78 2.03 36.75
N ASP A 200 40.94 3.04 35.90
CA ASP A 200 41.11 4.45 36.27
C ASP A 200 39.77 5.22 36.33
N ALA A 201 38.66 4.55 36.01
CA ALA A 201 37.35 5.14 36.18
C ALA A 201 37.09 5.45 37.66
N PRO A 202 36.67 6.68 38.02
CA PRO A 202 36.21 6.98 39.36
C PRO A 202 34.92 6.20 39.60
N VAL A 203 35.06 4.98 40.11
CA VAL A 203 33.95 4.22 40.68
C VAL A 203 33.43 5.07 41.82
N VAL A 204 32.25 5.65 41.66
CA VAL A 204 31.54 6.30 42.76
C VAL A 204 31.41 5.26 43.86
N GLY A 205 32.26 5.41 44.87
CA GLY A 205 32.46 4.43 45.92
C GLY A 205 31.17 4.19 46.71
N SER A 206 30.89 2.91 46.89
CA SER A 206 30.21 2.33 48.06
C SER A 206 28.86 2.93 48.48
N LEU A 207 27.78 2.23 48.14
CA LEU A 207 26.48 2.31 48.83
C LEU A 207 26.49 1.75 50.27
N THR A 208 27.64 1.68 50.94
CA THR A 208 27.74 1.33 52.37
C THR A 208 27.80 2.60 53.21
N GLY A 209 26.65 3.27 53.37
CA GLY A 209 26.57 4.49 54.18
C GLY A 209 25.17 5.05 54.41
N SER A 210 24.10 4.32 54.11
CA SER A 210 22.73 4.84 54.28
C SER A 210 22.19 4.65 55.71
N ARG A 211 22.91 5.19 56.70
CA ARG A 211 22.35 5.45 58.05
C ARG A 211 22.57 6.87 58.58
N ALA A 212 23.25 7.74 57.83
CA ALA A 212 23.54 9.11 58.28
C ALA A 212 22.60 10.19 57.71
N TRP A 213 21.83 9.91 56.65
CA TRP A 213 21.00 10.92 55.98
C TRP A 213 19.63 11.19 56.63
N ASN A 214 19.26 10.46 57.68
CA ASN A 214 17.93 10.56 58.31
C ASN A 214 17.94 11.23 59.70
N ARG A 215 18.83 12.20 59.93
CA ARG A 215 18.86 12.97 61.18
C ARG A 215 18.83 14.50 60.99
N ARG A 216 18.69 14.99 59.76
CA ARG A 216 18.66 16.43 59.44
C ARG A 216 17.31 16.94 58.90
N LEU A 217 16.26 16.11 58.93
CA LEU A 217 14.89 16.49 58.52
C LEU A 217 13.85 16.35 59.65
N ARG A 218 14.27 16.20 60.91
CA ARG A 218 13.39 16.18 62.10
C ARG A 218 13.81 17.17 63.19
N SER A 219 14.31 18.35 62.80
CA SER A 219 14.58 19.46 63.73
C SER A 219 14.09 20.81 63.19
N SER A 220 13.09 20.80 62.30
CA SER A 220 12.37 21.99 61.87
C SER A 220 10.88 21.66 61.76
N ASN A 221 10.31 21.27 62.90
CA ASN A 221 8.98 21.64 63.38
C ASN A 221 8.85 21.17 64.83
#